data_AF-A0A366XY23-F1
#
_entry.id   AF-A0A366XY23-F1
#
_cell.length_a   1.000
_cell.length_b   1.000
_cell.length_c   1.000
_cell.angle_alpha   90.00
_cell.angle_beta   90.00
_cell.angle_gamma   90.00
#
_symmetry.space_group_name_H-M   'P 1'
#
loop_
_entity.id
_entity.type
_entity.pdbx_description
1 polymer ?
#
loop_
_entity_poly.entity_id
_entity_poly.type
_entity_poly.pdbx_seq_one_letter_code
_entity_poly.pdbx_strand_id
1 'polypeptide(L)' 'MEAVYNNVENRKDWIINELISLDIYKMSDGRHLYEVPLDDLEEAYHGIRRKVSNC' A
#
# COMPACT_ATOMS: atom_id res chain seq x y z
N MET A 1 10.72 -25.23 -0.53
CA MET A 1 9.31 -24.92 -0.87
C MET A 1 9.02 -23.54 -0.29
N GLU A 2 9.51 -22.47 -0.92
CA GLU A 2 9.59 -21.13 -0.29
C GLU A 2 9.36 -19.97 -1.29
N ALA A 3 8.54 -20.17 -2.34
CA ALA A 3 8.36 -19.15 -3.37
C ALA A 3 7.01 -18.39 -3.28
N VAL A 4 6.04 -18.88 -2.51
CA VAL A 4 4.66 -18.36 -2.55
C VAL A 4 4.40 -17.30 -1.46
N TYR A 5 4.95 -17.47 -0.25
CA TYR A 5 4.78 -16.49 0.85
C TYR A 5 5.43 -15.14 0.55
N ASN A 6 6.55 -15.14 -0.17
CA ASN A 6 7.26 -13.92 -0.56
C ASN A 6 6.43 -12.98 -1.44
N ASN A 7 5.39 -13.45 -2.14
CA ASN A 7 4.66 -12.58 -3.07
C ASN A 7 3.77 -11.56 -2.35
N VAL A 8 3.14 -11.97 -1.25
CA VAL A 8 2.19 -11.12 -0.51
C VAL A 8 2.92 -10.08 0.33
N GLU A 9 3.97 -10.48 1.05
CA GLU A 9 4.78 -9.55 1.86
C GLU A 9 5.52 -8.54 0.96
N ASN A 10 6.14 -9.00 -0.13
CA ASN A 10 6.79 -8.09 -1.09
C ASN A 10 5.80 -7.09 -1.71
N ARG A 11 4.55 -7.50 -1.93
CA ARG A 11 3.52 -6.62 -2.47
C ARG A 11 3.05 -5.59 -1.44
N LYS A 12 2.93 -6.00 -0.18
CA LYS A 12 2.63 -5.06 0.92
C LYS A 12 3.73 -4.02 1.05
N ASP A 13 4.99 -4.44 1.12
CA ASP A 13 6.13 -3.51 1.20
C ASP A 13 6.22 -2.60 -0.02
N TRP A 14 5.94 -3.11 -1.22
CA TRP A 14 5.91 -2.28 -2.43
C TRP A 14 4.86 -1.17 -2.33
N ILE A 15 3.63 -1.50 -1.93
CA ILE A 15 2.56 -0.49 -1.76
C ILE A 15 2.93 0.52 -0.68
N ILE A 16 3.48 0.07 0.45
CA ILE A 16 3.91 0.96 1.52
C ILE A 16 4.97 1.94 1.03
N ASN A 17 5.97 1.47 0.27
CA ASN A 17 7.01 2.33 -0.32
C ASN A 17 6.45 3.34 -1.32
N GLU A 18 5.48 2.94 -2.14
CA GLU A 18 4.80 3.85 -3.07
C GLU A 18 4.03 4.94 -2.30
N LEU A 19 3.28 4.57 -1.26
CA LEU A 19 2.54 5.51 -0.42
C LEU A 19 3.49 6.49 0.30
N ILE A 20 4.58 5.97 0.86
CA ILE A 20 5.63 6.79 1.49
C ILE A 20 6.26 7.76 0.47
N SER A 21 6.48 7.33 -0.77
CA SER A 21 7.01 8.18 -1.84
C SER A 21 6.06 9.31 -2.23
N LEU A 22 4.77 9.18 -1.90
CA LEU A 22 3.74 10.20 -2.04
C LEU A 22 3.54 11.03 -0.76
N ASP A 23 4.46 10.91 0.21
CA ASP A 23 4.43 11.54 1.53
C ASP A 23 3.25 11.08 2.42
N ILE A 24 2.74 9.87 2.17
CA ILE A 24 1.66 9.25 2.94
C ILE A 24 2.26 8.19 3.86
N TYR A 25 2.23 8.45 5.17
CA TYR A 25 2.78 7.54 6.19
C TYR A 25 1.70 6.86 7.04
N LYS A 26 0.46 7.31 6.92
CA LYS A 26 -0.70 6.85 7.69
C LYS A 26 -1.92 6.78 6.80
N MET A 27 -2.79 5.83 7.10
CA MET A 27 -4.11 5.76 6.47
C MET A 27 -4.98 6.94 6.91
N SER A 28 -6.05 7.20 6.16
CA SER A 28 -7.02 8.26 6.48
C SER A 28 -7.66 8.13 7.87
N ASP A 29 -7.64 6.94 8.48
CA ASP A 29 -8.13 6.69 9.84
C ASP A 29 -7.07 6.91 10.94
N GLY A 30 -5.83 7.23 10.58
CA GLY A 30 -4.72 7.46 11.50
C GLY A 30 -3.86 6.24 11.84
N ARG A 31 -4.21 5.03 11.38
CA ARG A 31 -3.40 3.80 11.53
C ARG A 31 -2.11 3.88 10.70
N HIS A 32 -1.03 3.28 11.21
CA HIS A 32 0.22 3.15 10.45
C HIS A 32 0.05 2.15 9.29
N LEU A 33 0.70 2.44 8.16
CA LEU A 33 0.62 1.56 6.97
C LEU A 33 1.03 0.12 7.25
N TYR A 34 2.00 -0.11 8.16
CA TYR A 34 2.44 -1.46 8.53
C TYR A 34 1.40 -2.23 9.35
N GLU A 35 0.55 -1.54 10.10
CA GLU A 35 -0.50 -2.12 10.96
C GLU A 35 -1.78 -2.46 10.19
N VAL A 36 -1.86 -2.03 8.94
CA VAL A 36 -3.04 -2.14 8.10
C VAL A 36 -2.94 -3.42 7.24
N PRO A 37 -4.04 -4.16 7.02
CA PRO A 37 -4.03 -5.34 6.16
C PRO A 37 -3.79 -4.97 4.68
N LEU A 38 -3.34 -5.94 3.89
CA LEU A 38 -2.96 -5.71 2.49
C LEU A 38 -4.13 -5.20 1.63
N ASP A 39 -5.34 -5.75 1.81
CA ASP A 39 -6.55 -5.32 1.09
C ASP A 39 -6.81 -3.81 1.23
N ASP A 40 -6.76 -3.29 2.47
CA ASP A 40 -6.95 -1.87 2.76
C ASP A 40 -5.86 -1.01 2.10
N LEU A 41 -4.60 -1.47 2.10
CA LEU A 41 -3.48 -0.79 1.45
C LEU A 41 -3.64 -0.78 -0.08
N GLU A 42 -4.09 -1.89 -0.67
CA GLU A 42 -4.37 -1.99 -2.10
C GLU A 42 -5.51 -1.04 -2.51
N GLU A 43 -6.61 -0.97 -1.73
CA GLU A 43 -7.69 -0.02 -2.00
C GLU A 43 -7.22 1.44 -1.95
N ALA A 44 -6.44 1.81 -0.92
CA ALA A 44 -5.89 3.16 -0.81
C ALA A 44 -4.98 3.50 -1.99
N TYR A 45 -4.07 2.58 -2.34
CA TYR A 45 -3.17 2.75 -3.48
C TYR A 45 -3.94 2.88 -4.80
N HIS A 46 -4.94 2.05 -5.05
CA HIS A 46 -5.80 2.15 -6.23
C HIS A 46 -6.56 3.47 -6.30
N GLY A 47 -7.07 3.95 -5.15
CA GLY A 47 -7.75 5.24 -5.06
C GLY A 47 -6.84 6.41 -5.40
N ILE A 48 -5.61 6.39 -4.89
CA ILE A 48 -4.59 7.42 -5.16
C ILE A 48 -4.14 7.37 -6.62
N ARG A 49 -3.85 6.17 -7.14
CA ARG A 49 -3.43 5.99 -8.53
C ARG A 49 -4.50 6.45 -9.52
N ARG A 50 -5.79 6.23 -9.25
CA ARG A 50 -6.88 6.81 -10.04
C ARG A 50 -6.88 8.35 -10.00
N LYS A 51 -6.61 8.97 -8.85
CA LYS A 51 -6.50 10.43 -8.76
C LYS A 51 -5.32 10.96 -9.57
N VAL A 52 -4.16 10.30 -9.51
CA VAL A 52 -2.95 10.71 -10.23
C VAL A 52 -3.10 10.53 -11.75
N SER A 53 -3.76 9.45 -12.22
CA SER A 53 -3.97 9.20 -13.65
C SER A 53 -5.04 10.07 -14.31
N ASN A 54 -5.82 10.83 -13.52
CA ASN A 54 -6.87 11.72 -14.02
C ASN A 54 -6.43 13.19 -14.10
N CYS A 55 -5.12 13.46 -14.05
CA CYS A 55 -4.50 14.78 -14.23
C CYS A 55 -3.81 14.90 -15.58
#